data_AF-A0A409YL00-F1
#
_entry.id   AF-A0A409YL00-F1
#
_cell.length_a   1.000
_cell.length_b   1.000
_cell.length_c   1.000
_cell.angle_alpha   90.00
_cell.angle_beta   90.00
_cell.angle_gamma   90.00
#
_symmetry.space_group_name_H-M   'P 1'
#
loop_
_entity.id
_entity.type
_entity.pdbx_description
1 polymer ?
#
loop_
_entity_poly.entity_id
_entity_poly.type
_entity_poly.pdbx_seq_one_letter_code
_entity_poly.pdbx_strand_id
1 'polypeptide(L)'
;MHSSPAENYHVYNLRLTPDERRYIASTAHFHFIWLEKPGRLARSVREMPAVKFGVTFSISCEAPFHSICLAYMLLRFCDENIRNGDYHIFKLESLCFRYAEHGIYGVMLFNRPFKWAVREARAAAILECNGFYLVDDTICSRWMGRSSAWVDDGPLAK
;
A
#
# COMPACT_ATOMS: atom_id res chain seq x y z
N MET A 1 -7.99 -48.31 -8.60
CA MET A 1 -6.84 -47.40 -8.77
C MET A 1 -7.29 -46.22 -9.62
N HIS A 2 -7.71 -45.11 -9.01
CA HIS A 2 -7.86 -43.83 -9.70
C HIS A 2 -7.11 -42.80 -8.88
N SER A 3 -5.87 -42.55 -9.29
CA SER A 3 -5.04 -41.49 -8.75
C SER A 3 -5.57 -40.17 -9.32
N SER A 4 -6.16 -39.33 -8.47
CA SER A 4 -6.53 -37.96 -8.82
C SER A 4 -5.26 -37.19 -9.25
N PRO A 5 -5.28 -36.36 -10.30
CA PRO A 5 -4.12 -35.57 -10.66
C PRO A 5 -3.88 -34.56 -9.54
N ALA A 6 -2.66 -34.59 -8.98
CA ALA A 6 -2.20 -33.59 -8.04
C ALA A 6 -2.28 -32.22 -8.72
N GLU A 7 -3.24 -31.40 -8.29
CA GLU A 7 -3.25 -29.98 -8.60
C GLU A 7 -1.94 -29.39 -8.07
N ASN A 8 -1.04 -29.04 -8.99
CA ASN A 8 0.13 -28.24 -8.67
C ASN A 8 -0.35 -26.85 -8.28
N TYR A 9 -0.69 -26.66 -7.00
CA TYR A 9 -0.88 -25.34 -6.42
C TYR A 9 0.46 -24.62 -6.45
N HIS A 10 0.70 -23.86 -7.53
CA HIS A 10 1.79 -22.90 -7.54
C HIS A 10 1.47 -21.85 -6.47
N VAL A 11 2.11 -22.00 -5.30
CA VAL A 11 2.04 -21.08 -4.15
C VAL A 11 2.35 -19.63 -4.55
N TYR A 12 3.06 -19.45 -5.67
CA TYR A 12 3.38 -18.17 -6.26
C TYR A 12 2.85 -18.12 -7.71
N ASN A 13 1.54 -17.95 -7.88
CA ASN A 13 1.04 -17.54 -9.18
C ASN A 13 1.43 -16.07 -9.40
N LEU A 14 2.49 -15.84 -10.19
CA LEU A 14 3.04 -14.52 -10.45
C LEU A 14 2.17 -13.68 -11.41
N ARG A 15 1.04 -14.22 -11.88
CA ARG A 15 0.13 -13.53 -12.82
C ARG A 15 -1.21 -13.29 -12.16
N LEU A 16 -1.61 -12.02 -12.10
CA LEU A 16 -2.96 -11.63 -11.73
C LEU A 16 -3.97 -12.22 -12.73
N THR A 17 -4.95 -12.93 -12.21
CA THR A 17 -6.14 -13.32 -12.97
C THR A 17 -6.92 -12.08 -13.44
N PRO A 18 -7.76 -12.20 -14.47
CA PRO A 18 -8.62 -11.10 -14.91
C PRO A 18 -9.54 -10.57 -13.79
N ASP A 19 -10.06 -11.46 -12.94
CA ASP A 19 -10.96 -11.10 -11.85
C ASP A 19 -10.23 -10.35 -10.74
N GLU A 20 -9.02 -10.78 -10.34
CA GLU A 20 -8.19 -10.04 -9.39
C GLU A 20 -7.82 -8.66 -9.91
N ARG A 21 -7.48 -8.52 -11.20
CA ARG A 21 -7.21 -7.22 -11.82
C ARG A 21 -8.42 -6.31 -11.75
N ARG A 22 -9.60 -6.83 -12.15
CA ARG A 22 -10.84 -6.06 -12.10
C ARG A 22 -11.13 -5.63 -10.67
N TYR A 23 -11.06 -6.55 -9.71
CA TYR A 23 -11.34 -6.27 -8.31
C TYR A 23 -10.41 -5.18 -7.74
N ILE A 24 -9.11 -5.29 -7.97
CA ILE A 24 -8.12 -4.29 -7.55
C ILE A 24 -8.40 -2.92 -8.20
N ALA A 25 -8.75 -2.90 -9.48
CA ALA A 25 -8.94 -1.66 -10.23
C ALA A 25 -10.24 -0.92 -9.88
N SER A 26 -11.33 -1.65 -9.63
CA SER A 26 -12.67 -1.07 -9.50
C SER A 26 -13.28 -1.15 -8.11
N THR A 27 -12.81 -2.04 -7.25
CA THR A 27 -13.49 -2.39 -5.99
C THR A 27 -12.61 -2.15 -4.76
N ALA A 28 -11.32 -2.47 -4.84
CA ALA A 28 -10.42 -2.23 -3.71
C ALA A 28 -10.15 -0.74 -3.53
N HIS A 29 -10.18 -0.26 -2.28
CA HIS A 29 -9.80 1.10 -1.93
C HIS A 29 -8.62 1.10 -0.98
N PHE A 30 -7.59 1.87 -1.32
CA PHE A 30 -6.37 1.96 -0.53
C PHE A 30 -6.28 3.33 0.11
N HIS A 31 -5.98 3.36 1.39
CA HIS A 31 -5.85 4.58 2.15
C HIS A 31 -4.58 4.53 2.99
N PHE A 32 -3.86 5.64 3.03
CA PHE A 32 -2.57 5.76 3.68
C PHE A 32 -2.52 6.99 4.56
N ILE A 33 -1.80 6.90 5.67
CA ILE A 33 -1.53 8.00 6.56
C ILE A 33 -0.04 8.03 6.87
N TRP A 34 0.63 9.13 6.54
CA TRP A 34 2.06 9.33 6.77
C TRP A 34 2.29 9.94 8.15
N LEU A 35 3.22 9.37 8.91
CA LEU A 35 3.55 9.76 10.27
C LEU A 35 5.02 10.20 10.35
N GLU A 36 5.27 11.51 10.32
CA GLU A 36 6.63 12.08 10.30
C GLU A 36 7.41 11.93 11.61
N LYS A 37 6.76 11.53 12.70
CA LYS A 37 7.40 11.32 14.00
C LYS A 37 6.75 10.12 14.71
N PRO A 38 7.44 8.99 14.86
CA PRO A 38 6.91 7.83 15.58
C PRO A 38 6.75 8.09 17.09
N GLY A 39 6.97 9.31 17.60
CA GLY A 39 6.70 9.68 18.99
C GLY A 39 5.23 9.47 19.42
N ARG A 40 4.29 9.46 18.45
CA ARG A 40 2.89 9.07 18.62
C ARG A 40 2.60 7.59 18.34
N LEU A 41 3.57 6.83 17.83
CA LEU A 41 3.44 5.38 17.71
C LEU A 41 3.65 4.71 19.07
N ALA A 42 3.18 3.47 19.17
CA ALA A 42 3.30 2.66 20.39
C ALA A 42 4.74 2.66 20.93
N ARG A 43 4.89 2.49 22.26
CA ARG A 43 6.20 2.48 22.93
C ARG A 43 7.19 1.52 22.26
N SER A 44 6.72 0.34 21.86
CA SER A 44 7.51 -0.67 21.15
C SER A 44 8.11 -0.18 19.84
N VAL A 45 7.44 0.72 19.13
CA VAL A 45 7.96 1.32 17.88
C VAL A 45 8.96 2.43 18.17
N ARG A 46 8.76 3.20 19.24
CA ARG A 46 9.70 4.25 19.68
C ARG A 46 11.05 3.69 20.12
N GLU A 47 11.04 2.47 20.64
CA GLU A 47 12.23 1.74 21.06
C GLU A 47 13.02 1.14 19.89
N MET A 48 12.50 1.19 18.65
CA MET A 48 13.21 0.74 17.45
C MET A 48 14.14 1.87 16.94
N PRO A 49 15.46 1.81 17.16
CA PRO A 49 16.36 2.95 16.90
C PRO A 49 16.48 3.27 15.41
N ALA A 50 16.32 2.25 14.58
CA ALA A 50 16.38 2.34 13.13
C ALA A 50 15.13 3.04 12.54
N VAL A 51 13.97 2.98 13.19
CA VAL A 51 12.71 3.50 12.64
C VAL A 51 12.68 5.03 12.71
N LYS A 52 12.54 5.67 11.55
CA LYS A 52 12.44 7.13 11.42
C LYS A 52 11.10 7.58 10.85
N PHE A 53 10.28 6.65 10.38
CA PHE A 53 9.07 6.98 9.66
C PHE A 53 8.04 5.84 9.71
N GLY A 54 6.76 6.18 9.74
CA GLY A 54 5.67 5.22 9.68
C GLY A 54 4.62 5.61 8.65
N VAL A 55 4.06 4.61 7.98
CA VAL A 55 2.87 4.76 7.13
C VAL A 55 1.84 3.77 7.62
N THR A 56 0.73 4.25 8.18
CA THR A 56 -0.42 3.37 8.42
C THR A 56 -1.22 3.26 7.13
N PHE A 57 -1.82 2.10 6.91
CA PHE A 57 -2.64 1.86 5.74
C PHE A 57 -3.91 1.12 6.11
N SER A 58 -4.94 1.31 5.29
CA SER A 58 -6.14 0.49 5.26
C SER A 58 -6.52 0.19 3.82
N ILE A 59 -6.95 -1.04 3.58
CA ILE A 59 -7.39 -1.55 2.29
C ILE A 59 -8.81 -2.07 2.47
N SER A 60 -9.80 -1.38 1.91
CA SER A 60 -11.16 -1.89 1.84
C SER A 60 -11.22 -2.93 0.73
N CYS A 61 -11.40 -4.20 1.13
CA CYS A 61 -11.47 -5.35 0.24
C CYS A 61 -12.11 -6.53 0.97
N GLU A 62 -12.60 -7.50 0.21
CA GLU A 62 -13.31 -8.67 0.71
C GLU A 62 -12.54 -9.95 0.38
N ALA A 63 -12.81 -11.02 1.12
CA ALA A 63 -12.31 -12.34 0.76
C ALA A 63 -12.86 -12.75 -0.62
N PRO A 64 -12.08 -13.48 -1.45
CA PRO A 64 -10.74 -14.00 -1.19
C PRO A 64 -9.59 -13.03 -1.59
N PHE A 65 -9.87 -11.78 -1.94
CA PHE A 65 -8.91 -10.87 -2.58
C PHE A 65 -7.93 -10.18 -1.62
N HIS A 66 -8.05 -10.41 -0.32
CA HIS A 66 -7.21 -9.76 0.69
C HIS A 66 -5.71 -9.86 0.39
N SER A 67 -5.19 -11.07 0.21
CA SER A 67 -3.74 -11.29 0.03
C SER A 67 -3.22 -10.59 -1.22
N ILE A 68 -4.00 -10.63 -2.32
CA ILE A 68 -3.58 -9.99 -3.57
C ILE A 68 -3.68 -8.46 -3.50
N CYS A 69 -4.69 -7.92 -2.82
CA CYS A 69 -4.79 -6.48 -2.57
C CYS A 69 -3.63 -5.98 -1.70
N LEU A 70 -3.21 -6.74 -0.68
CA LEU A 70 -2.03 -6.41 0.13
C LEU A 70 -0.74 -6.43 -0.70
N ALA A 71 -0.52 -7.49 -1.47
CA ALA A 71 0.66 -7.61 -2.33
C ALA A 71 0.72 -6.47 -3.37
N TYR A 72 -0.42 -6.17 -4.00
CA TYR A 72 -0.56 -5.05 -4.93
C TYR A 72 -0.23 -3.72 -4.25
N MET A 73 -0.79 -3.46 -3.06
CA MET A 73 -0.54 -2.25 -2.30
C MET A 73 0.95 -2.06 -2.01
N LEU A 74 1.62 -3.10 -1.52
CA LEU A 74 3.05 -3.04 -1.18
C LEU A 74 3.91 -2.71 -2.40
N LEU A 75 3.62 -3.34 -3.55
CA LEU A 75 4.31 -3.06 -4.80
C LEU A 75 4.09 -1.62 -5.25
N ARG A 76 2.84 -1.17 -5.32
CA ARG A 76 2.48 0.18 -5.78
C ARG A 76 2.97 1.27 -4.86
N PHE A 77 2.93 1.05 -3.54
CA PHE A 77 3.47 1.99 -2.58
C PHE A 77 4.96 2.23 -2.84
N CYS A 78 5.73 1.16 -3.06
CA CYS A 78 7.14 1.25 -3.41
C CYS A 78 7.35 1.98 -4.74
N ASP A 79 6.62 1.64 -5.80
CA ASP A 79 6.76 2.30 -7.12
C ASP A 79 6.49 3.80 -7.06
N GLU A 80 5.44 4.21 -6.33
CA GLU A 80 5.05 5.63 -6.23
C GLU A 80 5.95 6.43 -5.29
N ASN A 81 6.52 5.77 -4.27
CA ASN A 81 7.23 6.45 -3.19
C ASN A 81 8.76 6.23 -3.18
N ILE A 82 9.29 5.42 -4.06
CA ILE A 82 10.74 5.20 -4.20
C ILE A 82 11.15 5.72 -5.57
N ARG A 83 11.39 7.03 -5.66
CA ARG A 83 11.84 7.66 -6.92
C ARG A 83 13.13 6.99 -7.41
N ASN A 84 13.18 6.70 -8.71
CA ASN A 84 14.34 6.15 -9.44
C ASN A 84 14.75 4.72 -9.07
N GLY A 85 13.89 3.95 -8.40
CA GLY A 85 14.18 2.54 -8.08
C GLY A 85 15.32 2.37 -7.08
N ASP A 86 15.65 3.40 -6.30
CA ASP A 86 16.64 3.29 -5.23
C ASP A 86 16.03 2.63 -3.98
N TYR A 87 15.70 1.35 -4.12
CA TYR A 87 15.18 0.52 -3.03
C TYR A 87 16.21 0.32 -1.91
N HIS A 88 17.49 0.65 -2.15
CA HIS A 88 18.55 0.55 -1.14
C HIS A 88 18.50 1.71 -0.13
N ILE A 89 17.94 2.87 -0.51
CA ILE A 89 17.79 4.00 0.40
C ILE A 89 16.58 3.83 1.35
N PHE A 90 15.53 3.13 0.92
CA PHE A 90 14.27 3.00 1.65
C PHE A 90 14.07 1.57 2.18
N LYS A 91 14.67 1.28 3.34
CA LYS A 91 14.52 -0.04 3.96
C LYS A 91 13.25 -0.06 4.82
N LEU A 92 12.35 -0.97 4.47
CA LEU A 92 11.25 -1.41 5.32
C LEU A 92 11.84 -2.20 6.49
N GLU A 93 11.77 -1.65 7.71
CA GLU A 93 12.26 -2.30 8.92
C GLU A 93 11.22 -3.25 9.52
N SER A 94 9.93 -2.93 9.37
CA SER A 94 8.85 -3.78 9.86
C SER A 94 7.54 -3.51 9.12
N LEU A 95 6.78 -4.58 8.92
CA LEU A 95 5.42 -4.55 8.40
C LEU A 95 4.54 -5.35 9.37
N CYS A 96 3.53 -4.68 9.92
CA CYS A 96 2.51 -5.33 10.76
C CYS A 96 1.14 -5.08 10.15
N PHE A 97 0.33 -6.12 9.99
CA PHE A 97 -1.03 -5.98 9.44
C PHE A 97 -1.97 -7.03 10.02
N ARG A 98 -3.26 -6.77 9.90
CA ARG A 98 -4.33 -7.70 10.27
C ARG A 98 -5.33 -7.82 9.12
N TYR A 99 -5.73 -9.05 8.81
CA TYR A 99 -6.93 -9.31 8.03
C TYR A 99 -8.18 -9.10 8.89
N ALA A 100 -9.13 -8.36 8.38
CA ALA A 100 -10.45 -8.16 8.95
C ALA A 100 -11.50 -8.56 7.91
N GLU A 101 -12.75 -8.73 8.35
CA GLU A 101 -13.85 -9.16 7.47
C GLU A 101 -13.98 -8.31 6.20
N HIS A 102 -13.89 -6.98 6.34
CA HIS A 102 -14.07 -6.02 5.25
C HIS A 102 -12.77 -5.33 4.82
N GLY A 103 -11.61 -5.92 5.13
CA GLY A 103 -10.37 -5.39 4.61
C GLY A 103 -9.13 -5.72 5.41
N ILE A 104 -8.10 -4.90 5.19
CA ILE A 104 -6.78 -5.06 5.78
C ILE A 104 -6.37 -3.73 6.35
N TYR A 105 -5.75 -3.73 7.51
CA TYR A 105 -5.11 -2.53 8.01
C TYR A 105 -3.78 -2.88 8.64
N GLY A 106 -2.87 -1.92 8.65
CA GLY A 106 -1.53 -2.17 9.11
C GLY A 106 -0.65 -0.92 9.15
N VAL A 107 0.62 -1.17 9.40
CA VAL A 107 1.67 -0.15 9.46
C VAL A 107 2.93 -0.66 8.79
N MET A 108 3.52 0.19 7.97
CA MET A 108 4.85 0.04 7.40
C MET A 108 5.81 0.98 8.13
N LEU A 109 6.91 0.46 8.65
CA LEU A 109 7.93 1.22 9.39
C LEU A 109 9.23 1.24 8.60
N PHE A 110 9.79 2.43 8.41
CA PHE A 110 10.96 2.63 7.56
C PHE A 110 12.11 3.29 8.31
N ASN A 111 13.32 3.01 7.85
CA ASN A 111 14.53 3.58 8.45
C ASN A 111 14.87 5.00 8.00
N ARG A 112 14.17 5.50 6.97
CA ARG A 112 14.35 6.86 6.45
C ARG A 112 13.01 7.59 6.32
N PRO A 113 13.00 8.91 6.53
CA PRO A 113 11.79 9.71 6.37
C PRO A 113 11.46 9.93 4.90
N PHE A 114 10.20 9.73 4.51
CA PHE A 114 9.68 10.09 3.19
C PHE A 114 9.35 11.60 3.13
N LYS A 115 10.31 12.46 3.47
CA LYS A 115 10.08 13.93 3.57
C LYS A 115 9.48 14.51 2.29
N TRP A 116 9.91 14.00 1.13
CA TRP A 116 9.38 14.44 -0.15
C TRP A 116 7.92 13.99 -0.34
N ALA A 117 7.58 12.72 -0.03
CA ALA A 117 6.21 12.21 -0.17
C ALA A 117 5.26 12.95 0.77
N VAL A 118 5.70 13.25 1.98
CA VAL A 118 4.91 14.04 2.92
C VAL A 118 4.74 15.47 2.42
N ARG A 119 5.78 16.09 1.87
CA ARG A 119 5.66 17.43 1.28
C ARG A 119 4.67 17.46 0.11
N GLU A 120 4.75 16.48 -0.80
CA GLU A 120 3.80 16.35 -1.92
C GLU A 120 2.38 16.11 -1.41
N ALA A 121 2.21 15.20 -0.45
CA ALA A 121 0.92 14.89 0.15
C ALA A 121 0.32 16.11 0.87
N ARG A 122 1.12 16.89 1.59
CA ARG A 122 0.70 18.16 2.20
C ARG A 122 0.32 19.20 1.16
N ALA A 123 1.12 19.36 0.10
CA ALA A 123 0.81 20.30 -0.97
C ALA A 123 -0.51 19.94 -1.66
N ALA A 124 -0.74 18.64 -1.92
CA ALA A 124 -2.00 18.15 -2.48
C ALA A 124 -3.18 18.36 -1.52
N ALA A 125 -2.99 18.10 -0.22
CA ALA A 125 -4.03 18.28 0.80
C ALA A 125 -4.44 19.75 0.98
N ILE A 126 -3.48 20.68 0.96
CA ILE A 126 -3.74 22.14 1.02
C ILE A 126 -4.61 22.59 -0.16
N LEU A 127 -4.42 21.97 -1.33
CA LEU A 127 -5.18 22.26 -2.53
C LEU A 127 -6.48 21.45 -2.64
N GLU A 128 -6.85 20.67 -1.60
CA GLU A 128 -7.94 19.68 -1.61
C GLU A 128 -7.94 18.77 -2.84
N CYS A 129 -6.76 18.54 -3.42
CA CYS A 129 -6.59 17.78 -4.65
C CYS A 129 -6.42 16.29 -4.34
N ASN A 130 -6.97 15.44 -5.20
CA ASN A 130 -6.60 14.02 -5.30
C ASN A 130 -6.81 13.18 -4.02
N GLY A 131 -7.83 13.49 -3.21
CA GLY A 131 -8.21 12.68 -2.05
C GLY A 131 -7.20 12.73 -0.90
N PHE A 132 -6.41 13.81 -0.82
CA PHE A 132 -5.49 14.06 0.30
C PHE A 132 -6.12 14.96 1.36
N TYR A 133 -5.86 14.66 2.63
CA TYR A 133 -6.34 15.45 3.76
C TYR A 133 -5.23 15.66 4.79
N LEU A 134 -5.18 16.84 5.39
CA LEU A 134 -4.36 17.09 6.58
C LEU A 134 -5.15 16.66 7.81
N VAL A 135 -4.57 15.74 8.60
CA VAL A 135 -5.13 15.35 9.89
C VAL A 135 -4.55 16.24 10.99
N ASP A 136 -3.26 16.58 10.88
CA ASP A 136 -2.58 17.65 11.64
C ASP A 136 -1.29 18.10 10.95
N ASP A 137 -0.54 19.03 11.56
CA ASP A 137 0.72 19.59 11.04
C ASP A 137 1.83 18.54 10.77
N THR A 138 1.62 17.29 11.17
CA THR A 138 2.58 16.17 11.04
C THR A 138 2.00 14.97 10.31
N ILE A 139 0.69 14.94 10.05
CA ILE A 139 -0.03 13.79 9.52
C ILE A 139 -0.80 14.17 8.26
N CYS A 140 -0.47 13.51 7.16
CA CYS A 140 -1.20 13.60 5.91
C CYS A 140 -1.85 12.26 5.59
N SER A 141 -3.09 12.29 5.09
CA SER A 141 -3.86 11.15 4.62
C SER A 141 -3.99 11.22 3.09
N ARG A 142 -4.03 10.06 2.41
CA ARG A 142 -4.31 9.91 0.98
C ARG A 142 -5.26 8.76 0.73
N TRP A 143 -6.34 9.03 0.01
CA TRP A 143 -7.15 8.01 -0.63
C TRP A 143 -6.64 7.74 -2.05
N MET A 144 -6.29 6.50 -2.35
CA MET A 144 -6.14 6.06 -3.73
C MET A 144 -7.51 5.61 -4.24
N GLY A 145 -8.29 6.60 -4.70
CA GLY A 145 -9.54 6.37 -5.42
C GLY A 145 -9.22 6.06 -6.88
N ARG A 146 -9.40 4.80 -7.27
CA ARG A 146 -9.03 4.21 -8.57
C ARG A 146 -7.52 4.17 -8.79
N SER A 147 -7.02 2.99 -9.14
CA SER A 147 -5.66 2.79 -9.63
C SER A 147 -5.48 3.56 -10.95
N SER A 148 -5.19 4.86 -10.87
CA SER A 148 -4.87 5.70 -12.04
C SER A 148 -3.52 5.37 -12.66
N ALA A 149 -2.79 4.41 -12.10
CA ALA A 149 -1.49 4.02 -12.60
C ALA A 149 -1.53 3.31 -13.97
N TRP A 150 -2.65 2.68 -14.37
CA TRP A 150 -2.78 2.05 -15.69
C TRP A 150 -4.27 1.94 -16.11
N VAL A 151 -4.86 3.08 -16.46
CA VAL A 151 -5.99 3.09 -17.43
C VAL A 151 -5.47 3.26 -18.86
N ASP A 152 -4.19 3.61 -19.03
CA ASP A 152 -3.54 3.84 -20.33
C ASP A 152 -2.33 2.92 -20.56
N ASP A 153 -2.57 1.62 -20.68
CA ASP A 153 -1.91 0.85 -21.74
C ASP A 153 -2.99 0.62 -22.80
N GLY A 154 -3.03 1.48 -23.82
CA GLY A 154 -4.09 1.51 -24.82
C GLY A 154 -4.16 0.25 -25.71
N PRO A 155 -4.95 0.33 -26.79
CA PRO A 155 -6.36 0.02 -26.81
C PRO A 155 -6.65 -1.50 -26.77
N LEU A 156 -7.82 -1.85 -26.24
CA LEU A 156 -8.55 -3.04 -26.69
C LEU A 156 -8.92 -2.86 -28.18
N ALA A 157 -8.07 -3.35 -29.08
CA ALA A 157 -8.38 -3.52 -30.50
C ALA A 157 -7.60 -4.74 -31.00
N LYS A 158 -8.16 -5.79 -31.58
CA LYS A 158 -9.54 -6.20 -31.93
C LYS A 158 -9.69 -7.67 -31.54
#